data_AF-A0A377W2W9-F1
#
_entry.id   AF-A0A377W2W9-F1
#
_cell.length_a   1.000
_cell.length_b   1.000
_cell.length_c   1.000
_cell.angle_alpha   90.00
_cell.angle_beta   90.00
_cell.angle_gamma   90.00
#
_symmetry.space_group_name_H-M   'P 1'
#
loop_
_entity.id
_entity.type
_entity.pdbx_description
1 polymer ?
#
loop_
_entity_poly.entity_id
_entity_poly.type
_entity_poly.pdbx_seq_one_letter_code
_entity_poly.pdbx_strand_id
1 'polypeptide(L)'
;MNFRALLAIALLTMSSLAFSETRLPHIVILATGGTIAGSAASNTQTTGYKAGALGVQTLINAVPEMSKIAHVEGEQVANIGSENMTSDIILQLSKRVNALLARDDVDGVVITHGTDTLDETPYFLNLTVKSNKPVVFTAAMRPATAISADGPMNLLEAVTVAADPDARGRGVMVVLNDRIGAARFVTKTNATSLDTFRAPEEGYLGVVVGGKPQFETRVDKIHTAALGVRCASAEGSAEGGDYLWLPGRSGVYVRCGDRSSCRGYYLRRNRGGVGVGT
;
A
#
# COMPACT_ATOMS: atom_id res chain seq x y z
N MET A 1 -14.18 62.07 -7.42
CA MET A 1 -13.91 60.62 -7.25
C MET A 1 -13.66 60.39 -5.77
N ASN A 2 -14.61 59.78 -5.05
CA ASN A 2 -14.67 59.85 -3.58
C ASN A 2 -13.64 58.93 -2.91
N PHE A 3 -12.71 59.52 -2.14
CA PHE A 3 -11.67 58.84 -1.38
C PHE A 3 -12.20 57.75 -0.42
N ARG A 4 -13.45 57.89 0.03
CA ARG A 4 -14.17 56.92 0.86
C ARG A 4 -14.47 55.59 0.14
N ALA A 5 -14.63 55.60 -1.19
CA ALA A 5 -14.89 54.39 -1.95
C ALA A 5 -13.63 53.53 -2.16
N LEU A 6 -12.45 54.17 -2.24
CA LEU A 6 -11.16 53.48 -2.38
C LEU A 6 -10.73 52.77 -1.08
N LEU A 7 -11.05 53.34 0.08
CA LEU A 7 -10.72 52.72 1.38
C LEU A 7 -11.57 51.48 1.67
N ALA A 8 -12.85 51.48 1.24
CA ALA A 8 -13.75 50.34 1.42
C ALA A 8 -13.38 49.15 0.53
N ILE A 9 -12.87 49.40 -0.69
CA ILE A 9 -12.42 48.34 -1.61
C ILE A 9 -11.10 47.72 -1.11
N ALA A 10 -10.19 48.53 -0.56
CA ALA A 10 -8.92 48.03 0.00
C ALA A 10 -9.12 47.16 1.27
N LEU A 11 -10.15 47.43 2.08
CA LEU A 11 -10.50 46.60 3.25
C LEU A 11 -11.29 45.34 2.90
N LEU A 12 -11.97 45.28 1.75
CA LEU A 12 -12.68 44.08 1.27
C LEU A 12 -11.77 43.07 0.56
N THR A 13 -10.56 43.45 0.16
CA THR A 13 -9.61 42.57 -0.54
C THR A 13 -8.59 41.87 0.39
N MET A 14 -8.59 42.16 1.69
CA MET A 14 -7.61 41.61 2.66
C MET A 14 -8.10 40.36 3.42
N SER A 15 -9.33 39.90 3.16
CA SER A 15 -10.02 38.91 4.02
C SER A 15 -9.91 37.45 3.59
N SER A 16 -9.08 37.12 2.60
CA SER A 16 -8.98 35.74 2.07
C SER A 16 -7.56 35.22 1.99
N LEU A 17 -6.75 35.50 3.02
CA LEU A 17 -5.68 34.59 3.39
C LEU A 17 -6.20 33.80 4.59
N ALA A 18 -7.05 32.82 4.30
CA ALA A 18 -7.28 31.73 5.23
C ALA A 18 -5.90 31.10 5.47
N PHE A 19 -5.29 31.43 6.60
CA PHE A 19 -4.23 30.60 7.17
C PHE A 19 -4.86 29.24 7.40
N SER A 20 -4.72 28.34 6.42
CA SER A 20 -4.93 26.93 6.66
C SER A 20 -3.84 26.55 7.65
N GLU A 21 -4.19 26.35 8.92
CA GLU A 21 -3.34 25.53 9.76
C GLU A 21 -3.13 24.23 8.99
N THR A 22 -1.88 23.95 8.63
CA THR A 22 -1.53 22.71 7.97
C THR A 22 -1.70 21.62 9.01
N ARG A 23 -2.91 21.06 9.10
CA ARG A 23 -3.17 19.87 9.90
C ARG A 23 -2.21 18.78 9.43
N LEU A 24 -1.66 18.00 10.35
CA LEU A 24 -0.91 16.81 9.95
C LEU A 24 -1.85 15.89 9.17
N PRO A 25 -1.39 15.25 8.09
CA PRO A 25 -2.20 14.31 7.34
C PRO A 25 -2.65 13.17 8.25
N HIS A 26 -3.87 12.70 8.05
CA HIS A 26 -4.42 11.58 8.79
C HIS A 26 -4.18 10.28 8.02
N ILE A 27 -3.34 9.42 8.57
CA ILE A 27 -2.92 8.14 7.97
C ILE A 27 -3.46 6.99 8.81
N VAL A 28 -4.20 6.08 8.18
CA VAL A 28 -4.69 4.86 8.83
C VAL A 28 -3.77 3.70 8.47
N ILE A 29 -3.25 3.01 9.48
CA ILE A 29 -2.44 1.80 9.33
C ILE A 29 -3.35 0.58 9.48
N LEU A 30 -3.52 -0.18 8.39
CA LEU A 30 -4.20 -1.47 8.39
C LEU A 30 -3.17 -2.59 8.56
N ALA A 31 -3.24 -3.32 9.66
CA ALA A 31 -2.33 -4.43 9.91
C ALA A 31 -2.91 -5.78 9.48
N THR A 32 -2.14 -6.54 8.68
CA THR A 32 -2.48 -7.91 8.27
C THR A 32 -1.55 -8.97 8.87
N GLY A 33 -0.50 -8.56 9.59
CA GLY A 33 0.49 -9.43 10.24
C GLY A 33 1.85 -9.38 9.55
N GLY A 34 2.37 -10.54 9.16
CA GLY A 34 3.69 -10.67 8.54
C GLY A 34 4.86 -10.60 9.52
N THR A 35 6.06 -10.67 8.97
CA THR A 35 7.34 -10.60 9.71
C THR A 35 7.54 -9.26 10.42
N ILE A 36 7.02 -8.16 9.89
CA ILE A 36 7.07 -6.84 10.56
C ILE A 36 6.36 -6.86 11.92
N ALA A 37 5.33 -7.69 12.06
CA ALA A 37 4.64 -8.00 13.30
C ALA A 37 5.14 -9.31 13.95
N GLY A 38 6.26 -9.84 13.51
CA GLY A 38 6.80 -11.12 13.93
C GLY A 38 7.61 -11.03 15.22
N SER A 39 7.62 -12.12 15.99
CA SER A 39 8.39 -12.22 17.24
C SER A 39 9.15 -13.54 17.31
N ALA A 40 10.38 -13.49 17.81
CA ALA A 40 11.28 -14.62 18.03
C ALA A 40 11.70 -14.69 19.51
N ALA A 41 12.17 -15.86 19.95
CA ALA A 41 12.63 -16.05 21.33
C ALA A 41 13.98 -15.39 21.62
N SER A 42 14.81 -15.18 20.60
CA SER A 42 16.12 -14.52 20.69
C SER A 42 16.22 -13.38 19.68
N ASN A 43 16.97 -12.34 20.03
CA ASN A 43 17.23 -11.20 19.14
C ASN A 43 18.22 -11.50 18.00
N THR A 44 18.94 -12.62 18.06
CA THR A 44 19.79 -13.11 16.96
C THR A 44 19.03 -14.03 16.01
N GLN A 45 17.79 -14.40 16.33
CA GLN A 45 16.99 -15.32 15.55
C GLN A 45 16.24 -14.57 14.43
N THR A 46 16.81 -14.60 13.22
CA THR A 46 16.23 -13.97 12.03
C THR A 46 15.40 -14.92 11.16
N THR A 47 15.24 -16.19 11.56
CA THR A 47 14.42 -17.22 10.88
C THR A 47 13.65 -18.06 11.91
N GLY A 48 12.60 -18.78 11.49
CA GLY A 48 11.82 -19.65 12.39
C GLY A 48 11.08 -18.90 13.51
N TYR A 49 10.78 -17.62 13.30
CA TYR A 49 9.97 -16.79 14.19
C TYR A 49 8.48 -16.96 13.88
N LYS A 50 7.61 -16.48 14.79
CA LYS A 50 6.17 -16.43 14.55
C LYS A 50 5.81 -15.11 13.87
N ALA A 51 5.44 -15.14 12.59
CA ALA A 51 4.88 -13.99 11.89
C ALA A 51 3.49 -13.63 12.46
N GLY A 52 3.14 -12.35 12.46
CA GLY A 52 1.84 -11.89 12.98
C GLY A 52 1.63 -12.18 14.48
N ALA A 53 2.66 -11.96 15.29
CA ALA A 53 2.61 -12.14 16.75
C ALA A 53 2.24 -10.86 17.50
N LEU A 54 2.56 -9.69 16.94
CA LEU A 54 2.34 -8.37 17.52
C LEU A 54 1.08 -7.71 16.93
N GLY A 55 0.42 -6.85 17.70
CA GLY A 55 -0.71 -6.06 17.23
C GLY A 55 -0.27 -4.72 16.63
N VAL A 56 -1.15 -4.10 15.85
CA VAL A 56 -0.89 -2.80 15.17
C VAL A 56 -0.42 -1.71 16.13
N GLN A 57 -1.01 -1.62 17.32
CA GLN A 57 -0.64 -0.59 18.30
C GLN A 57 0.79 -0.79 18.83
N THR A 58 1.25 -2.04 18.94
CA THR A 58 2.65 -2.33 19.30
C THR A 58 3.61 -1.80 18.25
N LEU A 59 3.27 -1.96 16.96
CA LEU A 59 4.09 -1.44 15.86
C LEU A 59 4.11 0.09 15.84
N ILE A 60 2.95 0.73 16.05
CA ILE A 60 2.84 2.19 16.11
C ILE A 60 3.65 2.75 17.28
N ASN A 61 3.51 2.16 18.47
CA ASN A 61 4.22 2.62 19.66
C ASN A 61 5.74 2.40 19.57
N ALA A 62 6.20 1.46 18.75
CA ALA A 62 7.62 1.23 18.51
C ALA A 62 8.27 2.32 17.63
N VAL A 63 7.48 3.15 16.94
CA VAL A 63 7.96 4.23 16.05
C VAL A 63 7.22 5.54 16.38
N PRO A 64 7.43 6.12 17.57
CA PRO A 64 6.75 7.35 17.99
C PRO A 64 7.03 8.56 17.08
N GLU A 65 8.12 8.53 16.32
CA GLU A 65 8.53 9.58 15.37
C GLU A 65 7.45 9.88 14.32
N MET A 66 6.59 8.90 13.99
CA MET A 66 5.49 9.08 13.03
C MET A 66 4.52 10.19 13.44
N SER A 67 4.37 10.45 14.74
CA SER A 67 3.50 11.52 15.28
C SER A 67 3.92 12.93 14.85
N LYS A 68 5.17 13.11 14.42
CA LYS A 68 5.67 14.38 13.87
C LYS A 68 5.31 14.57 12.39
N ILE A 69 4.90 13.50 11.71
CA ILE A 69 4.65 13.45 10.27
C ILE A 69 3.15 13.38 9.98
N ALA A 70 2.40 12.60 10.76
CA ALA A 70 1.00 12.32 10.54
C ALA A 70 0.24 12.10 11.85
N HIS A 71 -1.07 12.35 11.83
CA HIS A 71 -1.97 11.72 12.79
C HIS A 71 -2.18 10.27 12.37
N VAL A 72 -1.74 9.32 13.20
CA VAL A 72 -1.74 7.90 12.87
C VAL A 72 -2.81 7.17 13.68
N GLU A 73 -3.72 6.48 12.99
CA GLU A 73 -4.69 5.55 13.55
C GLU A 73 -4.30 4.12 13.15
N GLY A 74 -4.43 3.14 14.05
CA GLY A 74 -4.16 1.73 13.77
C GLY A 74 -5.43 0.88 13.79
N GLU A 75 -5.61 0.04 12.78
CA GLU A 75 -6.68 -0.96 12.72
C GLU A 75 -6.12 -2.34 12.36
N GLN A 76 -6.52 -3.37 13.12
CA GLN A 76 -6.12 -4.75 12.86
C GLN A 76 -7.13 -5.42 11.92
N VAL A 77 -6.71 -5.79 10.71
CA VAL A 77 -7.54 -6.51 9.72
C VAL A 77 -7.34 -8.02 9.82
N ALA A 78 -6.09 -8.45 9.95
CA ALA A 78 -5.71 -9.85 10.13
C ALA A 78 -4.38 -9.90 10.90
N ASN A 79 -3.97 -11.08 11.41
CA ASN A 79 -2.66 -11.23 12.04
C ASN A 79 -2.04 -12.57 11.68
N ILE A 80 -1.60 -12.71 10.43
CA ILE A 80 -1.13 -13.97 9.84
C ILE A 80 0.18 -13.79 9.07
N GLY A 81 0.86 -14.90 8.80
CA GLY A 81 1.89 -14.95 7.76
C GLY A 81 1.27 -14.76 6.37
N SER A 82 1.96 -14.04 5.48
CA SER A 82 1.47 -13.71 4.14
C SER A 82 1.30 -14.92 3.23
N GLU A 83 1.99 -16.01 3.51
CA GLU A 83 1.82 -17.32 2.88
C GLU A 83 0.44 -17.95 3.16
N ASN A 84 -0.27 -17.48 4.18
CA ASN A 84 -1.63 -17.88 4.52
C ASN A 84 -2.68 -16.85 4.10
N MET A 85 -2.28 -15.83 3.33
CA MET A 85 -3.21 -14.80 2.85
C MET A 85 -4.24 -15.44 1.91
N THR A 86 -5.53 -15.17 2.16
CA THR A 86 -6.62 -15.68 1.32
C THR A 86 -7.27 -14.55 0.54
N SER A 87 -7.86 -14.93 -0.59
CA SER A 87 -8.74 -14.10 -1.40
C SER A 87 -9.80 -13.34 -0.60
N ASP A 88 -10.42 -13.98 0.40
CA ASP A 88 -11.45 -13.36 1.23
C ASP A 88 -10.87 -12.23 2.09
N ILE A 89 -9.69 -12.44 2.68
CA ILE A 89 -8.97 -11.41 3.44
C ILE A 89 -8.54 -10.26 2.53
N ILE A 90 -8.01 -10.57 1.34
CA ILE A 90 -7.60 -9.55 0.36
C ILE A 90 -8.81 -8.72 -0.12
N LEU A 91 -9.96 -9.36 -0.36
CA LEU A 91 -11.19 -8.68 -0.74
C LEU A 91 -11.73 -7.80 0.39
N GLN A 92 -11.72 -8.30 1.63
CA GLN A 92 -12.07 -7.52 2.82
C GLN A 92 -11.15 -6.31 2.98
N LEU A 93 -9.84 -6.51 2.83
CA LEU A 93 -8.84 -5.43 2.88
C LEU A 93 -9.12 -4.38 1.81
N SER A 94 -9.33 -4.78 0.55
CA SER A 94 -9.67 -3.87 -0.54
C SER A 94 -10.96 -3.07 -0.28
N LYS A 95 -12.00 -3.71 0.26
CA LYS A 95 -13.24 -3.03 0.64
C LYS A 95 -12.99 -2.01 1.76
N ARG A 96 -12.20 -2.40 2.77
CA ARG A 96 -11.88 -1.52 3.91
C ARG A 96 -11.06 -0.30 3.48
N VAL A 97 -10.04 -0.50 2.64
CA VAL A 97 -9.25 0.61 2.08
C VAL A 97 -10.14 1.57 1.30
N ASN A 98 -11.02 1.09 0.43
CA ASN A 98 -11.96 1.95 -0.29
C ASN A 98 -12.88 2.74 0.65
N ALA A 99 -13.42 2.08 1.70
CA ALA A 99 -14.26 2.75 2.70
C ALA A 99 -13.51 3.85 3.46
N LEU A 100 -12.24 3.61 3.83
CA LEU A 100 -11.41 4.59 4.51
C LEU A 100 -11.08 5.78 3.61
N LEU A 101 -10.64 5.52 2.38
CA LEU A 101 -10.23 6.58 1.45
C LEU A 101 -11.41 7.42 0.95
N ALA A 102 -12.65 6.92 1.06
CA ALA A 102 -13.86 7.68 0.79
C ALA A 102 -14.19 8.72 1.88
N ARG A 103 -13.62 8.61 3.08
CA ARG A 103 -13.79 9.61 4.14
C ARG A 103 -12.93 10.84 3.85
N ASP A 104 -13.48 12.03 4.02
CA ASP A 104 -12.74 13.28 3.79
C ASP A 104 -11.63 13.52 4.82
N ASP A 105 -11.76 12.95 6.02
CA ASP A 105 -10.81 13.12 7.11
C ASP A 105 -9.57 12.21 7.02
N VAL A 106 -9.56 11.21 6.13
CA VAL A 106 -8.43 10.30 5.89
C VAL A 106 -7.65 10.72 4.65
N ASP A 107 -6.36 10.95 4.77
CA ASP A 107 -5.50 11.45 3.70
C ASP A 107 -4.75 10.33 2.95
N GLY A 108 -4.49 9.21 3.62
CA GLY A 108 -3.82 8.03 3.04
C GLY A 108 -3.94 6.79 3.92
N VAL A 109 -3.57 5.63 3.37
CA VAL A 109 -3.57 4.35 4.07
C VAL A 109 -2.21 3.67 3.95
N VAL A 110 -1.70 3.17 5.07
CA VAL A 110 -0.53 2.28 5.12
C VAL A 110 -1.00 0.87 5.46
N ILE A 111 -0.41 -0.15 4.84
CA ILE A 111 -0.76 -1.55 5.08
C ILE A 111 0.50 -2.31 5.49
N THR A 112 0.54 -2.82 6.73
CA THR A 112 1.65 -3.68 7.17
C THR A 112 1.32 -5.13 6.80
N HIS A 113 2.19 -5.74 6.00
CA HIS A 113 1.97 -7.06 5.42
C HIS A 113 3.20 -7.96 5.55
N GLY A 114 3.06 -9.26 5.26
CA GLY A 114 4.19 -10.17 5.13
C GLY A 114 4.85 -10.09 3.75
N THR A 115 6.13 -10.45 3.67
CA THR A 115 6.91 -10.28 2.44
C THR A 115 6.67 -11.37 1.39
N ASP A 116 6.13 -12.53 1.76
CA ASP A 116 6.08 -13.68 0.85
C ASP A 116 5.07 -13.53 -0.29
N THR A 117 4.01 -12.73 -0.10
CA THR A 117 2.99 -12.43 -1.12
C THR A 117 2.78 -10.91 -1.30
N LEU A 118 3.83 -10.12 -1.00
CA LEU A 118 3.82 -8.66 -1.15
C LEU A 118 3.93 -8.19 -2.62
N ASP A 119 4.13 -9.10 -3.56
CA ASP A 119 4.00 -8.90 -4.99
C ASP A 119 2.56 -9.13 -5.49
N GLU A 120 1.75 -9.89 -4.75
CA GLU A 120 0.38 -10.26 -5.15
C GLU A 120 -0.68 -9.32 -4.57
N THR A 121 -0.69 -9.13 -3.25
CA THR A 121 -1.75 -8.39 -2.56
C THR A 121 -1.78 -6.89 -2.94
N PRO A 122 -0.62 -6.18 -3.01
CA PRO A 122 -0.60 -4.80 -3.47
C PRO A 122 -1.05 -4.67 -4.92
N TYR A 123 -0.70 -5.64 -5.78
CA TYR A 123 -1.14 -5.63 -7.17
C TYR A 123 -2.65 -5.79 -7.29
N PHE A 124 -3.27 -6.66 -6.49
CA PHE A 124 -4.73 -6.76 -6.43
C PHE A 124 -5.35 -5.41 -6.05
N LEU A 125 -4.88 -4.78 -4.96
CA LEU A 125 -5.39 -3.47 -4.53
C LEU A 125 -5.14 -2.38 -5.58
N ASN A 126 -4.05 -2.48 -6.35
CA ASN A 126 -3.76 -1.56 -7.44
C ASN A 126 -4.83 -1.56 -8.54
N LEU A 127 -5.58 -2.65 -8.68
CA LEU A 127 -6.69 -2.78 -9.62
C LEU A 127 -8.04 -2.41 -8.99
N THR A 128 -8.20 -2.59 -7.67
CA THR A 128 -9.51 -2.56 -7.01
C THR A 128 -9.77 -1.31 -6.18
N VAL A 129 -8.74 -0.57 -5.76
CA VAL A 129 -8.90 0.72 -5.07
C VAL A 129 -9.42 1.79 -6.03
N LYS A 130 -10.35 2.64 -5.57
CA LYS A 130 -11.04 3.67 -6.38
C LYS A 130 -10.79 5.09 -5.89
N SER A 131 -9.60 5.32 -5.37
CA SER A 131 -9.15 6.63 -4.89
C SER A 131 -7.79 6.98 -5.47
N ASN A 132 -7.51 8.28 -5.53
CA ASN A 132 -6.18 8.83 -5.85
C ASN A 132 -5.36 9.13 -4.58
N LYS A 133 -5.95 8.99 -3.39
CA LYS A 133 -5.23 9.10 -2.12
C LYS A 133 -4.18 7.98 -2.00
N PRO A 134 -3.02 8.21 -1.35
CA PRO A 134 -1.95 7.23 -1.31
C PRO A 134 -2.36 5.94 -0.59
N VAL A 135 -1.96 4.80 -1.17
CA VAL A 135 -2.02 3.48 -0.54
C VAL A 135 -0.63 2.89 -0.59
N VAL A 136 -0.03 2.69 0.58
CA VAL A 136 1.35 2.25 0.71
C VAL A 136 1.41 0.96 1.50
N PHE A 137 1.93 -0.09 0.90
CA PHE A 137 2.28 -1.31 1.60
C PHE A 137 3.69 -1.20 2.18
N THR A 138 3.87 -1.80 3.34
CA THR A 138 5.19 -2.00 3.93
C THR A 138 5.27 -3.35 4.62
N ALA A 139 6.50 -3.82 4.82
CA ALA A 139 6.79 -5.10 5.45
C ALA A 139 8.20 -5.06 6.05
N ALA A 140 8.65 -6.20 6.58
CA ALA A 140 10.00 -6.37 7.08
C ALA A 140 10.53 -7.76 6.72
N MET A 141 11.83 -7.86 6.47
CA MET A 141 12.52 -9.13 6.25
C MET A 141 13.01 -9.77 7.56
N ARG A 142 13.20 -8.97 8.62
CA ARG A 142 13.54 -9.44 9.97
C ARG A 142 12.37 -9.25 10.95
N PRO A 143 12.17 -10.17 11.92
CA PRO A 143 11.14 -10.01 12.93
C PRO A 143 11.43 -8.80 13.82
N ALA A 144 10.41 -8.23 14.45
CA ALA A 144 10.52 -7.03 15.28
C ALA A 144 11.50 -7.18 16.46
N THR A 145 11.73 -8.41 16.93
CA THR A 145 12.66 -8.72 18.02
C THR A 145 14.12 -8.84 17.58
N ALA A 146 14.41 -8.86 16.27
CA ALA A 146 15.76 -9.07 15.78
C ALA A 146 16.66 -7.83 15.96
N ILE A 147 17.95 -8.08 16.14
CA ILE A 147 18.98 -7.04 16.04
C ILE A 147 18.93 -6.44 14.64
N SER A 148 18.96 -5.10 14.57
CA SER A 148 18.87 -4.34 13.33
C SER A 148 17.65 -4.75 12.50
N ALA A 149 16.48 -4.87 13.15
CA ALA A 149 15.21 -5.07 12.46
C ALA A 149 14.92 -3.88 11.52
N ASP A 150 14.47 -4.19 10.31
CA ASP A 150 14.17 -3.21 9.25
C ASP A 150 12.76 -2.62 9.36
N GLY A 151 11.86 -3.31 10.07
CA GLY A 151 10.45 -2.91 10.24
C GLY A 151 10.21 -1.48 10.73
N PRO A 152 10.90 -0.99 11.78
CA PRO A 152 10.70 0.36 12.29
C PRO A 152 10.94 1.46 11.25
N MET A 153 12.06 1.38 10.50
CA MET A 153 12.38 2.34 9.46
C MET A 153 11.42 2.22 8.28
N ASN A 154 11.16 1.00 7.80
CA ASN A 154 10.23 0.76 6.69
C ASN A 154 8.81 1.32 7.01
N LEU A 155 8.35 1.18 8.25
CA LEU A 155 7.05 1.73 8.69
C LEU A 155 7.04 3.26 8.72
N LEU A 156 8.10 3.87 9.27
CA LEU A 156 8.25 5.33 9.28
C LEU A 156 8.23 5.90 7.87
N GLU A 157 8.98 5.28 6.95
CA GLU A 157 9.05 5.68 5.55
C GLU A 157 7.71 5.49 4.84
N ALA A 158 7.01 4.38 5.09
CA ALA A 158 5.70 4.13 4.51
C ALA A 158 4.67 5.19 4.93
N VAL A 159 4.67 5.59 6.21
CA VAL A 159 3.82 6.70 6.69
C VAL A 159 4.25 8.02 6.07
N THR A 160 5.55 8.27 5.95
CA THR A 160 6.08 9.47 5.30
C THR A 160 5.62 9.57 3.84
N VAL A 161 5.70 8.48 3.09
CA VAL A 161 5.23 8.41 1.69
C VAL A 161 3.71 8.55 1.61
N ALA A 162 2.96 7.95 2.53
CA ALA A 162 1.50 8.06 2.53
C ALA A 162 1.00 9.47 2.90
N ALA A 163 1.79 10.21 3.67
CA ALA A 163 1.56 11.60 4.08
C ALA A 163 1.93 12.62 2.99
N ASP A 164 2.72 12.22 2.00
CA ASP A 164 3.26 13.13 0.99
C ASP A 164 2.21 13.47 -0.10
N PRO A 165 1.91 14.75 -0.38
CA PRO A 165 0.98 15.14 -1.44
C PRO A 165 1.38 14.63 -2.83
N ASP A 166 2.68 14.52 -3.12
CA ASP A 166 3.19 14.07 -4.41
C ASP A 166 2.97 12.57 -4.64
N ALA A 167 2.68 11.81 -3.58
CA ALA A 167 2.35 10.39 -3.67
C ALA A 167 0.97 10.12 -4.31
N ARG A 168 0.11 11.14 -4.44
CA ARG A 168 -1.26 11.01 -4.95
C ARG A 168 -1.28 10.56 -6.42
N GLY A 169 -2.17 9.62 -6.72
CA GLY A 169 -2.42 9.12 -8.08
C GLY A 169 -1.24 8.37 -8.71
N ARG A 170 -0.33 7.80 -7.91
CA ARG A 170 0.80 6.97 -8.39
C ARG A 170 0.50 5.46 -8.41
N GLY A 171 -0.75 5.08 -8.12
CA GLY A 171 -1.15 3.70 -7.90
C GLY A 171 -0.83 3.25 -6.47
N VAL A 172 -0.96 1.96 -6.22
CA VAL A 172 -0.52 1.36 -4.95
C VAL A 172 1.00 1.24 -4.97
N MET A 173 1.63 1.61 -3.86
CA MET A 173 3.08 1.61 -3.70
C MET A 173 3.51 0.59 -2.65
N VAL A 174 4.75 0.11 -2.74
CA VAL A 174 5.41 -0.75 -1.76
C VAL A 174 6.67 -0.04 -1.29
N VAL A 175 6.80 0.19 0.02
CA VAL A 175 7.92 0.92 0.64
C VAL A 175 8.68 0.02 1.60
N LEU A 176 9.92 -0.31 1.22
CA LEU A 176 10.88 -1.07 2.00
C LEU A 176 12.30 -0.66 1.61
N ASN A 177 13.21 -0.64 2.60
CA ASN A 177 14.64 -0.44 2.38
C ASN A 177 14.94 0.83 1.57
N ASP A 178 14.31 1.94 1.97
CA ASP A 178 14.46 3.28 1.38
C ASP A 178 13.92 3.40 -0.07
N ARG A 179 13.23 2.38 -0.60
CA ARG A 179 12.73 2.34 -1.99
C ARG A 179 11.21 2.45 -2.06
N ILE A 180 10.71 3.18 -3.06
CA ILE A 180 9.29 3.28 -3.36
C ILE A 180 9.01 2.50 -4.65
N GLY A 181 8.54 1.26 -4.54
CA GLY A 181 8.18 0.41 -5.67
C GLY A 181 6.73 0.60 -6.13
N ALA A 182 6.48 0.48 -7.42
CA ALA A 182 5.11 0.35 -7.93
C ALA A 182 4.59 -1.07 -7.70
N ALA A 183 3.38 -1.23 -7.17
CA ALA A 183 2.75 -2.53 -6.95
C ALA A 183 2.63 -3.38 -8.23
N ARG A 184 2.69 -2.76 -9.42
CA ARG A 184 2.66 -3.45 -10.70
C ARG A 184 3.94 -4.24 -11.01
N PHE A 185 5.09 -3.72 -10.58
CA PHE A 185 6.42 -4.17 -11.04
C PHE A 185 7.27 -4.76 -9.92
N VAL A 186 7.05 -4.32 -8.68
CA VAL A 186 7.86 -4.76 -7.54
C VAL A 186 7.66 -6.26 -7.28
N THR A 187 8.77 -6.98 -7.08
CA THR A 187 8.76 -8.42 -6.77
C THR A 187 9.86 -8.75 -5.77
N LYS A 188 9.63 -9.79 -4.95
CA LYS A 188 10.65 -10.36 -4.06
C LYS A 188 11.67 -11.17 -4.88
N THR A 189 12.92 -10.72 -4.92
CA THR A 189 14.00 -11.31 -5.74
C THR A 189 14.93 -12.23 -4.95
N ASN A 190 14.92 -12.14 -3.62
CA ASN A 190 15.77 -12.92 -2.72
C ASN A 190 14.95 -13.45 -1.52
N ALA A 191 15.29 -14.64 -1.03
CA ALA A 191 14.58 -15.27 0.07
C ALA A 191 14.79 -14.58 1.42
N THR A 192 15.94 -13.95 1.65
CA THR A 192 16.39 -13.51 2.99
C THR A 192 16.98 -12.10 3.04
N SER A 193 17.42 -11.53 1.91
CA SER A 193 18.07 -10.21 1.92
C SER A 193 17.09 -9.06 2.16
N LEU A 194 17.56 -7.97 2.79
CA LEU A 194 16.73 -6.79 3.08
C LEU A 194 16.36 -6.02 1.80
N ASP A 195 17.26 -6.01 0.82
CA ASP A 195 17.14 -5.34 -0.48
C ASP A 195 16.43 -6.19 -1.55
N THR A 196 15.53 -7.08 -1.11
CA THR A 196 14.89 -8.11 -1.93
C THR A 196 13.77 -7.59 -2.83
N PHE A 197 13.10 -6.49 -2.47
CA PHE A 197 12.02 -5.95 -3.29
C PHE A 197 12.58 -5.05 -4.38
N ARG A 198 12.48 -5.52 -5.62
CA ARG A 198 13.03 -4.83 -6.79
C ARG A 198 12.04 -4.86 -7.94
N ALA A 199 12.19 -3.93 -8.87
CA ALA A 199 11.59 -3.95 -10.19
C ALA A 199 12.77 -3.92 -11.20
N PRO A 200 13.31 -5.10 -11.58
CA PRO A 200 14.61 -5.18 -12.26
C PRO A 200 14.69 -4.39 -13.57
N GLU A 201 13.59 -4.34 -14.33
CA GLU A 201 13.55 -3.70 -15.65
C GLU A 201 12.97 -2.28 -15.57
N GLU A 202 11.98 -2.06 -14.71
CA GLU A 202 11.23 -0.80 -14.64
C GLU A 202 11.80 0.20 -13.64
N GLY A 203 12.60 -0.26 -12.68
CA GLY A 203 13.10 0.57 -11.59
C GLY A 203 12.02 0.97 -10.58
N TYR A 204 12.40 1.84 -9.64
CA TYR A 204 11.52 2.32 -8.58
C TYR A 204 10.73 3.56 -9.04
N LEU A 205 9.61 3.84 -8.37
CA LEU A 205 8.92 5.13 -8.47
C LEU A 205 9.76 6.26 -7.88
N GLY A 206 10.61 5.93 -6.92
CA GLY A 206 11.44 6.86 -6.20
C GLY A 206 12.14 6.20 -5.01
N VAL A 207 12.72 7.05 -4.16
CA VAL A 207 13.43 6.67 -2.94
C VAL A 207 13.01 7.54 -1.77
N VAL A 208 13.25 7.10 -0.55
CA VAL A 208 13.15 7.94 0.65
C VAL A 208 14.55 8.22 1.15
N VAL A 209 14.98 9.48 1.15
CA VAL A 209 16.32 9.87 1.58
C VAL A 209 16.22 11.05 2.54
N GLY A 210 16.84 10.93 3.71
CA GLY A 210 16.78 11.96 4.75
C GLY A 210 15.35 12.25 5.23
N GLY A 211 14.49 11.22 5.25
CA GLY A 211 13.09 11.33 5.66
C GLY A 211 12.19 12.07 4.66
N LYS A 212 12.61 12.18 3.39
CA LYS A 212 11.83 12.81 2.32
C LYS A 212 11.66 11.87 1.13
N PRO A 213 10.42 11.64 0.67
CA PRO A 213 10.16 10.96 -0.60
C PRO A 213 10.72 11.79 -1.77
N GLN A 214 11.44 11.12 -2.66
CA GLN A 214 11.95 11.68 -3.90
C GLN A 214 11.44 10.82 -5.04
N PHE A 215 10.40 11.29 -5.74
CA PHE A 215 9.81 10.58 -6.85
C PHE A 215 10.54 10.87 -8.16
N GLU A 216 10.89 9.82 -8.89
CA GLU A 216 11.63 9.89 -10.15
C GLU A 216 10.73 9.52 -11.35
N THR A 217 9.83 8.56 -11.17
CA THR A 217 9.03 8.00 -12.28
C THR A 217 7.52 7.92 -11.95
N ARG A 218 6.71 7.65 -12.98
CA ARG A 218 5.28 7.30 -12.87
C ARG A 218 5.00 6.09 -13.75
N VAL A 219 4.06 5.26 -13.33
CA VAL A 219 3.64 4.06 -14.07
C VAL A 219 2.73 4.47 -15.23
N ASP A 220 3.12 4.15 -16.46
CA ASP A 220 2.30 4.36 -17.68
C ASP A 220 1.36 3.16 -17.94
N LYS A 221 0.62 2.76 -16.91
CA LYS A 221 -0.41 1.71 -16.95
C LYS A 221 -1.60 2.15 -16.13
N ILE A 222 -2.80 1.82 -16.59
CA ILE A 222 -4.04 2.19 -15.91
C ILE A 222 -4.11 1.47 -14.55
N HIS A 223 -4.44 2.20 -13.49
CA HIS A 223 -4.56 1.69 -12.13
C HIS A 223 -5.62 2.46 -11.33
N THR A 224 -6.04 1.86 -10.21
CA THR A 224 -6.85 2.50 -9.16
C THR A 224 -8.13 3.20 -9.68
N ALA A 225 -8.31 4.49 -9.40
CA ALA A 225 -9.47 5.30 -9.81
C ALA A 225 -9.62 5.42 -11.34
N ALA A 226 -8.52 5.35 -12.09
CA ALA A 226 -8.57 5.37 -13.56
C ALA A 226 -9.05 4.03 -14.15
N LEU A 227 -9.03 2.94 -13.37
CA LEU A 227 -9.45 1.63 -13.82
C LEU A 227 -10.97 1.46 -13.61
N GLY A 228 -11.74 1.37 -14.70
CA GLY A 228 -13.20 1.20 -14.70
C GLY A 228 -13.73 -0.16 -14.19
N VAL A 229 -12.87 -0.95 -13.56
CA VAL A 229 -13.14 -2.30 -13.05
C VAL A 229 -13.80 -2.23 -11.66
N ARG A 230 -14.83 -3.05 -11.38
CA ARG A 230 -15.49 -3.11 -10.06
C ARG A 230 -15.40 -4.52 -9.47
N CYS A 231 -15.07 -4.64 -8.18
CA CYS A 231 -15.15 -5.92 -7.47
C CYS A 231 -16.61 -6.32 -7.26
N ALA A 232 -16.96 -7.57 -7.58
CA ALA A 232 -18.24 -8.17 -7.24
C ALA A 232 -18.01 -9.32 -6.24
N SER A 233 -18.90 -9.51 -5.28
CA SER A 233 -18.90 -10.69 -4.40
C SER A 233 -19.47 -11.90 -5.14
N ALA A 234 -18.84 -13.06 -4.97
CA ALA A 234 -19.33 -14.33 -5.50
C ALA A 234 -20.36 -14.94 -4.53
N GLU A 235 -21.57 -14.39 -4.52
CA GLU A 235 -22.76 -15.07 -4.01
C GLU A 235 -23.71 -15.26 -5.20
N GLY A 236 -23.41 -16.25 -6.05
CA GLY A 236 -24.20 -16.59 -7.22
C GLY A 236 -23.39 -17.39 -8.24
N SER A 237 -23.93 -18.53 -8.68
CA SER A 237 -23.39 -19.33 -9.77
C SER A 237 -23.32 -18.47 -11.03
N ALA A 238 -22.11 -18.12 -11.44
CA ALA A 238 -21.90 -17.18 -12.53
C ALA A 238 -21.70 -17.95 -13.85
N GLU A 239 -22.81 -18.34 -14.48
CA GLU A 239 -22.80 -18.73 -15.90
C GLU A 239 -22.60 -17.48 -16.77
N GLY A 240 -21.54 -17.46 -17.59
CA GLY A 240 -21.44 -16.57 -18.77
C GLY A 240 -20.82 -15.18 -18.59
N GLY A 241 -19.61 -15.05 -18.04
CA GLY A 241 -18.86 -13.78 -18.08
C GLY A 241 -17.34 -13.95 -17.99
N ASP A 242 -16.59 -12.99 -18.56
CA ASP A 242 -15.12 -12.97 -18.50
C ASP A 242 -14.65 -12.55 -17.10
N TYR A 243 -14.03 -13.47 -16.39
CA TYR A 243 -13.53 -13.29 -15.02
C TYR A 243 -12.00 -13.28 -14.98
N LEU A 244 -11.41 -12.39 -14.17
CA LEU A 244 -10.00 -12.50 -13.80
C LEU A 244 -9.85 -13.57 -12.72
N TRP A 245 -9.06 -14.61 -13.00
CA TRP A 245 -8.83 -15.75 -12.11
C TRP A 245 -7.47 -15.66 -11.41
N LEU A 246 -7.46 -15.74 -10.07
CA LEU A 246 -6.26 -15.92 -9.26
C LEU A 246 -6.29 -17.32 -8.61
N PRO A 247 -5.31 -18.21 -8.85
CA PRO A 247 -5.29 -19.54 -8.23
C PRO A 247 -5.02 -19.47 -6.72
N GLY A 248 -5.92 -20.03 -5.90
CA GLY A 248 -5.66 -20.33 -4.49
C GLY A 248 -6.93 -20.52 -3.66
N ARG A 249 -7.45 -21.76 -3.59
CA ARG A 249 -8.56 -22.36 -2.79
C ARG A 249 -9.89 -21.61 -2.56
N SER A 250 -9.93 -20.30 -2.74
CA SER A 250 -11.12 -19.44 -2.87
C SER A 250 -10.72 -18.36 -3.88
N GLY A 251 -11.32 -18.26 -5.07
CA GLY A 251 -10.92 -17.27 -6.07
C GLY A 251 -11.61 -15.91 -5.83
N VAL A 252 -10.90 -14.78 -5.93
CA VAL A 252 -11.55 -13.46 -6.07
C VAL A 252 -11.82 -13.16 -7.54
N TYR A 253 -13.06 -12.81 -7.85
CA TYR A 253 -13.49 -12.43 -9.19
C TYR A 253 -13.43 -10.91 -9.35
N VAL A 254 -12.59 -10.45 -10.27
CA VAL A 254 -12.56 -9.03 -10.63
C VAL A 254 -13.37 -8.85 -11.92
N ARG A 255 -14.55 -8.24 -11.81
CA ARG A 255 -15.42 -7.96 -12.96
C ARG A 255 -14.92 -6.70 -13.67
N CYS A 256 -14.37 -6.91 -14.85
CA CYS A 256 -14.01 -5.84 -15.76
C CYS A 256 -15.31 -5.17 -16.29
N GLY A 257 -15.37 -3.83 -16.22
CA GLY A 257 -16.48 -3.06 -16.77
C GLY A 257 -16.45 -3.03 -18.30
N ASP A 258 -17.62 -2.76 -18.91
CA ASP A 258 -17.99 -2.81 -20.34
C ASP A 258 -17.51 -4.04 -21.16
N ARG A 259 -18.45 -4.70 -21.83
CA ARG A 259 -18.41 -6.08 -22.35
C ARG A 259 -17.48 -6.31 -23.54
N SER A 260 -16.70 -5.33 -23.99
CA SER A 260 -16.06 -5.38 -25.31
C SER A 260 -14.52 -5.51 -25.30
N SER A 261 -13.83 -5.40 -24.15
CA SER A 261 -12.36 -5.39 -24.14
C SER A 261 -11.66 -6.23 -23.07
N CYS A 262 -12.38 -7.07 -22.32
CA CYS A 262 -11.78 -7.82 -21.21
C CYS A 262 -11.04 -9.06 -21.71
N ARG A 263 -9.77 -8.90 -22.10
CA ARG A 263 -8.83 -10.03 -22.25
C ARG A 263 -8.18 -10.28 -20.88
N GLY A 264 -8.45 -11.44 -20.27
CA GLY A 264 -7.90 -11.78 -18.95
C GLY A 264 -6.37 -11.86 -18.97
N TYR A 265 -5.72 -11.27 -17.97
CA TYR A 265 -4.28 -11.42 -17.74
C TYR A 265 -4.03 -12.34 -16.54
N TYR A 266 -3.29 -13.40 -16.76
CA TYR A 266 -2.92 -14.39 -15.75
C TYR A 266 -1.61 -14.00 -15.06
N LEU A 267 -1.54 -14.15 -13.73
CA LEU A 267 -0.28 -14.17 -12.98
C LEU A 267 -0.02 -15.60 -12.49
N ARG A 268 0.99 -16.26 -13.07
CA ARG A 268 1.62 -17.44 -12.49
C ARG A 268 3.11 -17.24 -12.45
N ARG A 269 3.66 -17.30 -11.24
CA ARG A 269 5.07 -17.60 -11.04
C ARG A 269 5.23 -19.11 -11.19
N ASN A 270 5.67 -19.56 -12.37
CA ASN A 270 6.18 -20.91 -12.49
C ASN A 270 7.62 -20.89 -11.96
N ARG A 271 7.89 -21.50 -10.80
CA ARG A 271 9.26 -21.88 -10.46
C ARG A 271 9.67 -23.01 -11.42
N GLY A 272 10.26 -22.65 -12.54
CA GLY A 272 10.73 -23.59 -13.55
C GLY A 272 11.02 -22.86 -14.84
N GLY A 273 12.31 -22.70 -15.12
CA GLY A 273 12.80 -22.14 -16.37
C GLY A 273 12.26 -22.88 -17.58
N VAL A 274 12.28 -22.18 -18.71
CA VAL A 274 11.95 -22.67 -20.03
C VAL A 274 12.81 -23.89 -20.35
N GLY A 275 12.19 -25.07 -20.42
CA GLY A 275 12.72 -26.23 -21.11
C GLY A 275 11.89 -26.44 -22.37
N VAL A 276 12.45 -26.11 -23.54
CA VAL A 276 11.90 -26.56 -24.82
C VAL A 276 12.29 -28.03 -24.96
N GLY A 277 11.30 -28.92 -24.92
CA GLY A 277 11.44 -30.32 -25.32
C GLY A 277 10.47 -30.57 -26.46
N THR A 278 11.01 -31.07 -27.58
CA THR A 278 10.32 -31.41 -28.84
C THR A 278 9.08 -32.27 -28.64
#